data_AF-A0A4P6A6L7-F1
#
_entry.id   AF-A0A4P6A6L7-F1
#
_cell.length_a   1.000
_cell.length_b   1.000
_cell.length_c   1.000
_cell.angle_alpha   90.00
_cell.angle_beta   90.00
_cell.angle_gamma   90.00
#
_symmetry.space_group_name_H-M   'P 1'
#
loop_
_entity.id
_entity.type
_entity.pdbx_description
1 polymer ?
#
loop_
_entity_poly.entity_id
_entity_poly.type
_entity_poly.pdbx_seq_one_letter_code
_entity_poly.pdbx_strand_id
1 'polypeptide(L)'
;MIDRPVTLPTPLNVLVSKSLSLCELMLPVCDVFYPFAAIYENGRVGCIFNDETQGKKRESQLIEQLQWRIIDTTTDTNSYSVLVYAAAVNTQDSKTLDAIAIATATPNHEERLILYPYYKVDDKVVISPPIDTVTR
;
A
#
# COMPACT_ATOMS: atom_id res chain seq x y z
N MET A 1 -16.43 -8.18 16.84
CA MET A 1 -15.62 -6.95 16.89
C MET A 1 -16.19 -6.06 15.79
N ILE A 2 -16.77 -4.90 16.12
CA ILE A 2 -17.35 -4.01 15.11
C ILE A 2 -16.18 -3.19 14.58
N ASP A 3 -15.71 -3.50 13.38
CA ASP A 3 -14.67 -2.73 12.69
C ASP A 3 -15.15 -1.28 12.58
N ARG A 4 -14.48 -0.37 13.30
CA ARG A 4 -14.72 1.05 13.10
C ARG A 4 -14.25 1.40 11.69
N PRO A 5 -14.95 2.28 10.97
CA PRO A 5 -14.48 2.74 9.66
C PRO A 5 -13.08 3.31 9.83
N VAL A 6 -12.12 2.82 9.05
CA VAL A 6 -10.78 3.40 8.96
C VAL A 6 -10.97 4.83 8.42
N THR A 7 -10.86 5.80 9.32
CA THR A 7 -11.00 7.22 8.97
C THR A 7 -9.62 7.76 8.68
N LEU A 8 -9.33 7.95 7.39
CA LEU A 8 -8.10 8.60 6.93
C LEU A 8 -8.35 10.07 6.62
N PRO A 9 -7.35 10.95 6.77
CA PRO A 9 -7.42 12.29 6.25
C PRO A 9 -7.58 12.25 4.71
N THR A 10 -8.19 13.30 4.15
CA THR A 10 -8.52 13.35 2.71
C THR A 10 -7.35 13.01 1.78
N PRO A 11 -6.12 13.52 1.99
CA PRO A 11 -4.95 13.15 1.17
C PRO A 11 -4.67 11.64 1.14
N LEU A 12 -4.70 10.98 2.31
CA LEU A 12 -4.48 9.54 2.40
C LEU A 12 -5.63 8.74 1.79
N ASN A 13 -6.88 9.17 1.96
CA ASN A 13 -8.02 8.54 1.28
C ASN A 13 -7.88 8.59 -0.24
N VAL A 14 -7.41 9.72 -0.80
CA VAL A 14 -7.15 9.85 -2.23
C VAL A 14 -6.08 8.88 -2.70
N LEU A 15 -4.96 8.78 -1.96
CA LEU A 15 -3.87 7.87 -2.29
C LEU A 15 -4.32 6.41 -2.20
N VAL A 16 -4.94 6.01 -1.09
CA VAL A 16 -5.44 4.65 -0.86
C VAL A 16 -6.45 4.25 -1.93
N SER A 17 -7.45 5.10 -2.23
CA SER A 17 -8.46 4.79 -3.25
C SER A 17 -7.83 4.59 -4.63
N LYS A 18 -6.90 5.46 -5.04
CA LYS A 18 -6.21 5.33 -6.33
C LYS A 18 -5.34 4.07 -6.39
N SER A 19 -4.64 3.75 -5.30
CA SER A 19 -3.83 2.54 -5.19
C SER A 19 -4.67 1.28 -5.32
N LEU A 20 -5.82 1.22 -4.63
CA LEU A 20 -6.73 0.07 -4.72
C LEU A 20 -7.29 -0.10 -6.14
N SER A 21 -7.73 0.99 -6.78
CA SER A 21 -8.18 0.92 -8.18
C SER A 21 -7.09 0.43 -9.13
N LEU A 22 -5.83 0.82 -8.91
CA LEU A 22 -4.71 0.27 -9.68
C LEU A 22 -4.52 -1.23 -9.42
N CYS A 23 -4.62 -1.67 -8.17
CA CYS A 23 -4.51 -3.08 -7.80
C CYS A 23 -5.63 -3.92 -8.43
N GLU A 24 -6.88 -3.45 -8.44
CA GLU A 24 -8.01 -4.13 -9.08
C GLU A 24 -7.77 -4.38 -10.58
N LEU A 25 -7.08 -3.45 -11.26
CA LEU A 25 -6.75 -3.56 -12.68
C LEU A 25 -5.55 -4.47 -12.94
N MET A 26 -4.56 -4.47 -12.04
CA MET A 26 -3.28 -5.16 -12.23
C MET A 26 -3.30 -6.61 -11.76
N LEU A 27 -3.88 -6.89 -10.59
CA LEU A 27 -3.87 -8.21 -9.96
C LEU A 27 -4.52 -9.34 -10.79
N PRO A 28 -5.52 -9.09 -11.67
CA PRO A 28 -6.03 -10.13 -12.57
C PRO A 28 -5.02 -10.60 -13.62
N VAL A 29 -4.14 -9.71 -14.10
CA VAL A 29 -3.26 -9.96 -15.25
C VAL A 29 -1.78 -10.09 -14.90
N CYS A 30 -1.43 -9.84 -13.63
CA CYS A 30 -0.05 -9.96 -13.15
C CYS A 30 0.14 -11.23 -12.32
N ASP A 31 1.14 -12.03 -12.70
CA ASP A 31 1.61 -13.18 -11.89
C ASP A 31 2.38 -12.73 -10.65
N VAL A 32 3.00 -11.54 -10.73
CA VAL A 32 3.80 -10.93 -9.65
C VAL A 32 3.34 -9.49 -9.46
N PHE A 33 2.95 -9.14 -8.24
CA PHE A 33 2.59 -7.78 -7.85
C PHE A 33 3.81 -7.08 -7.24
N TYR A 34 4.36 -6.09 -7.94
CA TYR A 34 5.54 -5.36 -7.48
C TYR A 34 5.17 -4.19 -6.58
N PRO A 35 5.95 -3.94 -5.52
CA PRO A 35 5.76 -2.77 -4.66
C PRO A 35 5.80 -1.46 -5.45
N PHE A 36 4.97 -0.50 -5.05
CA PHE A 36 4.99 0.86 -5.59
C PHE A 36 4.65 1.90 -4.53
N ALA A 37 5.06 3.14 -4.76
CA ALA A 37 4.82 4.24 -3.83
C ALA A 37 4.25 5.47 -4.53
N ALA A 38 3.45 6.23 -3.80
CA ALA A 38 2.90 7.50 -4.25
C ALA A 38 2.83 8.50 -3.09
N ILE A 39 2.90 9.78 -3.43
CA ILE A 39 2.76 10.89 -2.51
C ILE A 39 1.61 11.80 -2.91
N TYR A 40 1.07 12.49 -1.93
CA TYR A 40 0.14 13.59 -2.11
C TYR A 40 0.78 14.85 -1.54
N GLU A 41 1.02 15.82 -2.42
CA GLU A 41 1.61 17.10 -2.07
C GLU A 41 0.88 18.22 -2.84
N ASN A 42 0.52 19.30 -2.15
CA ASN A 42 -0.07 20.50 -2.76
C ASN A 42 -1.26 20.22 -3.70
N GLY A 43 -2.13 19.27 -3.33
CA GLY A 43 -3.31 18.94 -4.12
C GLY A 43 -3.07 17.92 -5.24
N ARG A 44 -1.85 17.42 -5.41
CA ARG A 44 -1.45 16.57 -6.54
C ARG A 44 -0.95 15.22 -6.04
N VAL A 45 -1.19 14.19 -6.85
CA VAL A 45 -0.63 12.85 -6.64
C VAL A 45 0.62 12.71 -7.51
N GLY A 46 1.72 12.31 -6.91
CA GLY A 46 2.98 11.99 -7.59
C GLY A 46 3.39 10.54 -7.31
N CYS A 47 3.96 9.86 -8.31
CA CYS A 47 4.56 8.54 -8.12
C CYS A 47 6.00 8.69 -7.63
N ILE A 48 6.42 7.81 -6.72
CA ILE A 48 7.82 7.69 -6.32
C ILE A 48 8.42 6.50 -7.04
N PHE A 49 9.43 6.78 -7.86
CA PHE A 49 10.27 5.77 -8.47
C PHE A 49 11.61 5.71 -7.75
N ASN A 50 12.18 4.51 -7.75
CA ASN A 50 13.51 4.31 -7.24
C ASN A 50 14.54 4.53 -8.35
N ASP A 51 15.75 4.91 -7.97
CA ASP A 51 16.88 4.95 -8.90
C ASP A 51 17.30 3.50 -9.17
N GLU A 52 16.98 3.02 -10.38
CA GLU A 52 17.24 1.64 -10.76
C GLU A 52 18.75 1.36 -10.79
N THR A 53 19.19 0.40 -9.97
CA THR A 53 20.55 -0.14 -10.01
C THR A 53 20.53 -1.45 -10.80
N GLN A 54 21.56 -1.71 -11.61
CA GLN A 54 21.65 -2.93 -12.42
C GLN A 54 21.84 -4.17 -11.53
N GLY A 55 20.75 -4.71 -10.99
CA GLY A 55 20.76 -5.91 -10.17
C GLY A 55 19.36 -6.46 -9.94
N LYS A 56 19.23 -7.80 -9.92
CA LYS A 56 17.97 -8.45 -9.53
C LYS A 56 17.71 -8.17 -8.05
N LYS A 57 16.55 -7.60 -7.74
CA LYS A 57 16.13 -7.28 -6.36
C LYS A 57 15.02 -8.21 -5.92
N ARG A 58 15.04 -8.61 -4.65
CA ARG A 58 13.90 -9.27 -3.99
C ARG A 58 12.85 -8.23 -3.61
N GLU A 59 11.61 -8.65 -3.42
CA GLU A 59 10.50 -7.77 -3.02
C GLU A 59 10.83 -6.94 -1.77
N SER A 60 11.39 -7.57 -0.73
CA SER A 60 11.77 -6.88 0.51
C SER A 60 12.77 -5.73 0.28
N GLN A 61 13.69 -5.89 -0.67
CA GLN A 61 14.66 -4.86 -1.02
C GLN A 61 14.01 -3.70 -1.81
N LEU A 62 12.99 -4.00 -2.61
CA LEU A 62 12.22 -2.96 -3.31
C LEU A 62 11.38 -2.15 -2.32
N ILE A 63 10.74 -2.82 -1.36
CA ILE A 63 9.99 -2.18 -0.27
C ILE A 63 10.92 -1.23 0.50
N GLU A 64 12.05 -1.74 0.99
CA GLU A 64 13.02 -0.94 1.76
C GLU A 64 13.53 0.28 0.98
N GLN A 65 13.84 0.11 -0.30
CA GLN A 65 14.29 1.23 -1.13
C GLN A 65 13.20 2.27 -1.34
N LEU A 66 11.96 1.85 -1.59
CA LEU A 66 10.84 2.78 -1.72
C LEU A 66 10.55 3.51 -0.40
N GLN A 67 10.71 2.85 0.75
CA GLN A 67 10.62 3.51 2.06
C GLN A 67 11.65 4.63 2.20
N TRP A 68 12.91 4.36 1.88
CA TRP A 68 13.95 5.40 1.89
C TRP A 68 13.65 6.53 0.91
N ARG A 69 13.17 6.23 -0.30
CA ARG A 69 12.79 7.27 -1.27
C ARG A 69 11.61 8.11 -0.81
N ILE A 70 10.63 7.51 -0.14
CA ILE A 70 9.54 8.24 0.50
C ILE A 70 10.10 9.20 1.55
N ILE A 71 10.98 8.73 2.44
CA ILE A 71 11.60 9.56 3.48
C ILE A 71 12.33 10.74 2.81
N ASP A 72 13.27 10.46 1.91
CA ASP A 72 14.06 11.49 1.21
C ASP A 72 13.18 12.53 0.49
N THR A 73 12.05 12.11 -0.08
CA THR A 73 11.15 12.99 -0.84
C THR A 73 10.23 13.80 0.07
N THR A 74 9.86 13.27 1.24
CA THR A 74 8.84 13.86 2.11
C THR A 74 9.40 14.61 3.31
N THR A 75 10.68 14.40 3.67
CA THR A 75 11.36 15.15 4.74
C THR A 75 11.22 16.66 4.53
N ASP A 76 10.84 17.37 5.58
CA ASP A 76 10.61 18.82 5.60
C ASP A 76 9.50 19.32 4.65
N THR A 77 8.64 18.43 4.15
CA THR A 77 7.48 18.78 3.32
C THR A 77 6.17 18.46 4.04
N ASN A 78 5.08 19.15 3.64
CA ASN A 78 3.75 18.82 4.11
C ASN A 78 3.08 17.77 3.20
N SER A 79 3.71 16.60 3.11
CA SER A 79 3.33 15.54 2.19
C SER A 79 2.77 14.33 2.91
N TYR A 80 1.81 13.66 2.26
CA TYR A 80 1.33 12.34 2.67
C TYR A 80 1.86 11.30 1.70
N SER A 81 2.09 10.07 2.16
CA SER A 81 2.60 9.02 1.31
C SER A 81 1.90 7.69 1.54
N VAL A 82 1.98 6.84 0.51
CA VAL A 82 1.62 5.43 0.59
C VAL A 82 2.71 4.58 -0.04
N LEU A 83 2.99 3.44 0.58
CA LEU A 83 3.76 2.33 0.03
C LEU A 83 2.83 1.11 -0.04
N VAL A 84 2.70 0.56 -1.24
CA VAL A 84 1.79 -0.54 -1.55
C VAL A 84 2.61 -1.76 -1.95
N TYR A 85 2.31 -2.92 -1.38
CA TYR A 85 3.00 -4.18 -1.65
C TYR A 85 2.12 -5.40 -1.38
N ALA A 86 2.54 -6.57 -1.87
CA ALA A 86 1.82 -7.81 -1.62
C ALA A 86 2.05 -8.28 -0.19
N ALA A 87 1.01 -8.79 0.45
CA ALA A 87 1.09 -9.41 1.76
C ALA A 87 0.21 -10.66 1.82
N ALA A 88 0.45 -11.48 2.84
CA ALA A 88 -0.37 -12.64 3.15
C ALA A 88 -0.80 -12.55 4.62
N VAL A 89 -2.09 -12.74 4.89
CA VAL A 89 -2.66 -12.69 6.24
C VAL A 89 -3.06 -14.09 6.66
N ASN A 90 -2.54 -14.54 7.80
CA ASN A 90 -2.96 -15.79 8.40
C ASN A 90 -4.22 -15.56 9.24
N THR A 91 -5.29 -16.24 8.87
CA THR A 91 -6.52 -16.25 9.67
C THR A 91 -6.43 -17.29 10.80
N GLN A 92 -7.31 -17.16 11.80
CA GLN A 92 -7.36 -18.08 12.95
C GLN A 92 -7.59 -19.54 12.52
N ASP A 93 -8.25 -19.76 11.39
CA ASP A 93 -8.52 -21.10 10.84
C ASP A 93 -7.38 -21.65 9.96
N SER A 94 -6.16 -21.11 10.09
CA SER A 94 -4.98 -21.49 9.29
C SER A 94 -5.14 -21.32 7.78
N LYS A 95 -6.14 -20.54 7.33
CA LYS A 95 -6.24 -20.11 5.93
C LYS A 95 -5.39 -18.86 5.74
N THR A 96 -4.48 -18.92 4.78
CA THR A 96 -3.71 -17.77 4.32
C THR A 96 -4.55 -17.05 3.26
N LEU A 97 -4.77 -15.74 3.45
CA LEU A 97 -5.45 -14.87 2.50
C LEU A 97 -4.44 -13.91 1.89
N ASP A 98 -4.45 -13.77 0.57
CA ASP A 98 -3.68 -12.73 -0.10
C ASP A 98 -4.27 -11.36 0.26
N ALA A 99 -3.40 -10.38 0.48
CA ALA A 99 -3.78 -9.04 0.84
C ALA A 99 -2.90 -8.01 0.13
N ILE A 100 -3.47 -6.83 -0.11
CA ILE A 100 -2.72 -5.64 -0.46
C ILE A 100 -2.39 -4.94 0.84
N ALA A 101 -1.10 -4.81 1.13
CA ALA A 101 -0.62 -3.98 2.23
C ALA A 101 -0.44 -2.56 1.74
N ILE A 102 -1.04 -1.60 2.46
CA ILE A 102 -0.84 -0.17 2.23
C ILE A 102 -0.29 0.43 3.52
N ALA A 103 1.01 0.69 3.54
CA ALA A 103 1.64 1.51 4.57
C ALA A 103 1.41 2.98 4.21
N THR A 104 0.76 3.71 5.11
CA THR A 104 0.46 5.13 4.97
C THR A 104 1.37 5.92 5.88
N ALA A 105 1.81 7.12 5.46
CA ALA A 105 2.51 8.05 6.33
C ALA A 105 1.95 9.47 6.16
N THR A 106 1.88 10.19 7.28
CA THR A 106 1.48 11.60 7.37
C THR A 106 2.71 12.52 7.39
N PRO A 107 2.53 13.86 7.24
CA PRO A 107 3.63 14.82 7.34
C PRO A 107 4.40 14.80 8.67
N ASN A 108 3.77 14.35 9.76
CA ASN A 108 4.42 14.18 11.06
C ASN A 108 5.01 12.78 11.25
N HIS A 109 5.15 12.01 10.17
CA HIS A 109 5.68 10.64 10.15
C HIS A 109 4.88 9.66 11.03
N GLU A 110 3.58 9.91 11.25
CA GLU A 110 2.71 8.88 11.81
C GLU A 110 2.44 7.85 10.72
N GLU A 111 2.90 6.63 10.96
CA GLU A 111 2.72 5.51 10.05
C GLU A 111 1.56 4.62 10.47
N ARG A 112 0.81 4.14 9.49
CA ARG A 112 -0.22 3.12 9.69
C ARG A 112 -0.23 2.12 8.55
N LEU A 113 -0.24 0.84 8.90
CA LEU A 113 -0.43 -0.25 7.97
C LEU A 113 -1.92 -0.61 7.86
N ILE A 114 -2.43 -0.71 6.64
CA ILE A 114 -3.79 -1.13 6.34
C ILE A 114 -3.71 -2.32 5.40
N LEU A 115 -4.39 -3.42 5.75
CA LEU A 115 -4.39 -4.64 4.96
C LEU A 115 -5.74 -4.80 4.27
N TYR A 116 -5.73 -4.99 2.95
CA TYR A 116 -6.93 -5.23 2.15
C TYR A 116 -6.88 -6.65 1.57
N PRO A 117 -7.53 -7.63 2.23
CA PRO A 117 -7.63 -8.98 1.68
C PRO A 117 -8.30 -8.97 0.32
N TYR A 118 -7.87 -9.83 -0.59
CA TYR A 118 -8.51 -9.99 -1.87
C TYR A 118 -8.58 -11.46 -2.29
N TYR A 119 -9.49 -11.75 -3.21
CA TYR A 119 -9.62 -13.08 -3.81
C TYR A 119 -9.97 -12.96 -5.29
N LYS A 120 -9.58 -13.98 -6.06
CA LYS A 120 -9.84 -14.06 -7.50
C LYS A 120 -11.13 -14.85 -7.75
N VAL A 121 -12.05 -14.30 -8.55
CA VAL A 121 -13.29 -14.95 -9.01
C VAL A 121 -13.48 -14.65 -10.49
N ASP A 122 -13.56 -15.69 -11.33
CA ASP A 122 -13.86 -15.57 -12.77
C ASP A 122 -13.07 -14.44 -13.47
N ASP A 123 -11.74 -14.50 -13.38
CA ASP A 123 -10.78 -13.53 -13.92
C ASP A 123 -10.89 -12.09 -13.37
N LYS A 124 -11.61 -11.90 -12.27
CA LYS A 124 -11.70 -10.63 -11.55
C LYS A 124 -11.09 -10.74 -10.16
N VAL A 125 -10.66 -9.61 -9.63
CA VAL A 125 -10.20 -9.48 -8.25
C VAL A 125 -11.27 -8.74 -7.45
N VAL A 126 -11.66 -9.31 -6.32
CA VAL A 126 -12.55 -8.67 -5.35
C VAL A 126 -11.75 -8.29 -4.13
N ILE A 127 -11.60 -6.99 -3.89
CA ILE A 127 -10.94 -6.45 -2.71
C ILE A 127 -11.97 -6.31 -1.58
N SER A 128 -11.65 -6.91 -0.43
CA SER A 128 -12.47 -6.86 0.77
C SER A 128 -12.22 -5.59 1.58
N PRO A 129 -13.14 -5.20 2.48
CA PRO A 129 -12.89 -4.13 3.44
C PRO A 129 -11.58 -4.36 4.23
N PRO A 130 -10.92 -3.28 4.66
CA PRO A 130 -9.62 -3.39 5.31
C PRO A 130 -9.72 -4.08 6.66
N ILE A 131 -8.71 -4.89 6.97
CA ILE A 131 -8.44 -5.38 8.31
C ILE A 131 -7.60 -4.31 9.01
N ASP A 132 -8.12 -3.75 10.11
CA ASP A 132 -7.38 -2.77 10.89
C ASP A 132 -6.30 -3.47 11.73
N THR A 133 -5.06 -3.46 11.25
CA THR A 133 -3.91 -3.82 12.07
C THR A 133 -3.49 -2.60 12.87
N VAL A 134 -4.20 -2.32 13.96
CA VAL A 134 -3.67 -1.39 14.97
C VAL A 134 -2.42 -2.06 15.55
N THR A 135 -1.24 -1.65 15.09
CA THR A 135 0.04 -1.96 15.74
C THR A 135 -0.03 -1.43 17.17
N ARG A 136 -0.18 -2.34 18.13
CA ARG A 136 0.00 -2.08 19.55
C ARG A 136 1.47 -2.10 19.91
#